data_AF-A0A097APH5-F1
#
_entry.id   AF-A0A097APH5-F1
#
_cell.length_a   1.000
_cell.length_b   1.000
_cell.length_c   1.000
_cell.angle_alpha   90.00
_cell.angle_beta   90.00
_cell.angle_gamma   90.00
#
_symmetry.space_group_name_H-M   'P 1'
#
loop_
_entity.id
_entity.type
_entity.pdbx_description
1 polymer ?
#
loop_
_entity_poly.entity_id
_entity_poly.type
_entity_poly.pdbx_seq_one_letter_code
_entity_poly.pdbx_strand_id
1 'polypeptide(L)'
;MQEGNSLTLDQVIKFAGGNNITADLEPSPNTTDVSAEWLIEKNPEVIIFVYSSDLLGYTINDYSAVMKLANDIKKDPVLSKTDAVKNNRIYFTNISNLFRFSEAVYFAKWFYPDRFKDVNPDQLLKEYFEKWLGIPMKGIWVYPEK
;
A
#
# COMPACT_ATOMS: atom_id res chain seq x y z
N MET A 1 22.21 13.63 -18.27
CA MET A 1 20.75 13.60 -18.52
C MET A 1 20.11 13.36 -17.16
N GLN A 2 19.34 14.32 -16.63
CA GLN A 2 18.58 14.10 -15.40
C GLN A 2 17.53 13.05 -15.72
N GLU A 3 17.69 11.85 -15.16
CA GLU A 3 16.63 10.84 -15.15
C GLU A 3 15.40 11.48 -14.49
N GLY A 4 14.27 11.49 -15.20
CA GLY A 4 13.02 12.03 -14.67
C GLY A 4 12.70 11.36 -13.35
N ASN A 5 12.54 12.15 -12.29
CA ASN A 5 12.18 11.70 -10.95
C ASN A 5 10.97 10.75 -11.02
N SER A 6 11.23 9.44 -10.99
CA SER A 6 10.20 8.47 -10.69
C SER A 6 9.71 8.74 -9.28
N LEU A 7 8.38 8.83 -9.09
CA LEU A 7 7.81 9.08 -7.77
C LEU A 7 8.26 7.99 -6.80
N THR A 8 8.95 8.35 -5.71
CA THR A 8 9.28 7.39 -4.64
C THR A 8 8.01 7.03 -3.86
N LEU A 9 8.02 5.89 -3.15
CA LEU A 9 6.88 5.53 -2.30
C LEU A 9 6.61 6.61 -1.23
N ASP A 10 7.67 7.24 -0.72
CA ASP A 10 7.58 8.39 0.19
C ASP A 10 6.82 9.58 -0.43
N GLN A 11 7.10 9.91 -1.69
CA GLN A 11 6.37 10.97 -2.41
C GLN A 11 4.89 10.61 -2.62
N VAL A 12 4.59 9.34 -2.92
CA VAL A 12 3.20 8.85 -3.04
C VAL A 12 2.46 8.98 -1.70
N ILE A 13 3.09 8.59 -0.60
CA ILE A 13 2.54 8.74 0.76
C ILE A 13 2.25 10.21 1.06
N LYS A 14 3.22 11.10 0.79
CA LYS A 14 3.07 12.55 1.01
C LYS A 14 1.96 13.16 0.16
N PHE A 15 1.83 12.77 -1.11
CA PHE A 15 0.73 13.23 -1.96
C PHE A 15 -0.65 12.74 -1.51
N ALA A 16 -0.72 11.55 -0.94
CA ALA A 16 -1.93 11.04 -0.29
C ALA A 16 -2.25 11.74 1.05
N GLY A 17 -1.41 12.66 1.50
CA GLY A 17 -1.54 13.37 2.79
C GLY A 17 -1.00 12.59 3.99
N GLY A 18 -0.33 11.46 3.76
CA GLY A 18 0.28 10.66 4.82
C GLY A 18 1.61 11.21 5.30
N ASN A 19 1.98 10.84 6.52
CA ASN A 19 3.31 11.05 7.08
C ASN A 19 4.07 9.71 7.13
N ASN A 20 5.15 9.59 6.38
CA ASN A 20 5.97 8.39 6.39
C ASN A 20 6.92 8.39 7.60
N ILE A 21 6.67 7.52 8.58
CA ILE A 21 7.45 7.45 9.82
C ILE A 21 8.92 7.06 9.62
N THR A 22 9.28 6.52 8.45
CA THR A 22 10.66 6.14 8.10
C THR A 22 11.39 7.19 7.26
N ALA A 23 10.75 8.31 6.93
CA ALA A 23 11.32 9.31 6.02
C ALA A 23 12.65 9.92 6.50
N ASP A 24 12.85 9.98 7.82
CA ASP A 24 14.06 10.53 8.45
C ASP A 24 15.12 9.46 8.78
N LEU A 25 14.86 8.18 8.47
CA LEU A 25 15.87 7.14 8.64
C LEU A 25 16.93 7.30 7.55
N GLU A 26 18.18 7.00 7.89
CA GLU A 26 19.28 7.11 6.94
C GLU A 26 18.97 6.31 5.67
N PRO A 27 19.11 6.92 4.48
CA PRO A 27 18.85 6.24 3.22
C PRO A 27 19.85 5.09 3.05
N SER A 28 19.38 3.86 3.19
CA SER A 28 20.15 2.68 2.81
C SER A 28 19.88 2.38 1.33
N PRO A 29 20.91 1.99 0.54
CA PRO A 29 20.69 1.43 -0.80
C PRO A 29 19.88 0.12 -0.78
N ASN A 30 19.69 -0.47 0.41
CA ASN A 30 18.85 -1.63 0.69
C ASN A 30 17.65 -1.25 1.57
N THR A 31 16.74 -2.19 1.82
CA THR A 31 15.69 -2.06 2.84
C THR A 31 16.29 -1.64 4.19
N THR A 32 15.74 -0.60 4.81
CA THR A 32 16.11 -0.19 6.17
C THR A 32 15.30 -1.02 7.16
N ASP A 33 15.98 -1.88 7.92
CA ASP A 33 15.36 -2.62 9.01
C ASP A 33 15.22 -1.71 10.25
N VAL A 34 14.06 -1.76 10.89
CA VAL A 34 13.77 -1.04 12.15
C VAL A 34 13.57 -2.04 13.28
N SER A 35 13.94 -1.65 14.51
CA SER A 35 13.70 -2.51 15.67
C SER A 35 12.22 -2.59 16.05
N ALA A 36 11.85 -3.65 16.75
CA ALA A 36 10.50 -3.81 17.28
C ALA A 36 10.13 -2.68 18.27
N GLU A 37 11.10 -2.27 19.09
CA GLU A 37 10.94 -1.19 20.06
C GLU A 37 10.67 0.13 19.36
N TRP A 38 11.45 0.46 18.31
CA TRP A 38 11.25 1.68 17.53
C TRP A 38 9.87 1.68 16.86
N LEU A 39 9.43 0.54 16.31
CA LEU A 39 8.13 0.44 15.68
C LEU A 39 6.97 0.62 16.67
N ILE A 40 7.10 0.05 17.87
CA ILE A 40 6.13 0.23 18.95
C ILE A 40 6.12 1.69 19.43
N GLU A 41 7.29 2.32 19.55
CA GLU A 41 7.42 3.73 19.96
C GLU A 41 6.79 4.67 18.93
N LYS A 42 7.06 4.46 17.64
CA LYS A 42 6.48 5.25 16.55
C LYS A 42 4.98 5.01 16.37
N ASN A 43 4.50 3.81 16.70
CA ASN A 43 3.10 3.43 16.69
C ASN A 43 2.33 3.90 15.44
N PRO A 44 2.61 3.32 14.25
CA PRO A 44 1.95 3.75 13.02
C PRO A 44 0.42 3.56 13.09
N GLU A 45 -0.31 4.52 12.52
CA GLU A 45 -1.78 4.45 12.38
C GLU A 45 -2.22 3.65 11.15
N VAL A 46 -1.33 3.46 10.18
CA VAL A 46 -1.55 2.69 8.96
C VAL A 46 -0.28 1.91 8.61
N ILE A 47 -0.43 0.66 8.20
CA ILE A 47 0.65 -0.16 7.64
C ILE A 47 0.27 -0.56 6.21
N ILE A 48 1.17 -0.31 5.26
CA ILE A 48 1.02 -0.70 3.86
C ILE A 48 2.13 -1.67 3.50
N PHE A 49 1.76 -2.84 3.01
CA PHE A 49 2.68 -3.81 2.44
C PHE A 49 2.65 -3.75 0.91
N VAL A 50 3.81 -3.56 0.30
CA VAL A 50 3.97 -3.62 -1.15
C VAL A 50 4.52 -4.98 -1.52
N TYR A 51 3.74 -5.78 -2.27
CA TYR A 51 4.09 -7.16 -2.63
C TYR A 51 4.36 -7.32 -4.13
N SER A 52 5.14 -8.36 -4.45
CA SER A 52 5.29 -8.89 -5.80
C SER A 52 4.15 -9.85 -6.17
N SER A 53 4.20 -10.32 -7.42
CA SER A 53 3.15 -11.03 -8.16
C SER A 53 2.62 -12.34 -7.56
N ASP A 54 3.20 -12.80 -6.45
CA ASP A 54 2.87 -14.07 -5.79
C ASP A 54 1.68 -13.96 -4.82
N LEU A 55 1.38 -12.75 -4.33
CA LEU A 55 0.26 -12.50 -3.40
C LEU A 55 -0.87 -11.67 -4.03
N LEU A 56 -0.50 -10.70 -4.85
CA LEU A 56 -1.39 -9.77 -5.55
C LEU A 56 -0.86 -9.62 -6.97
N GLY A 57 -1.74 -9.48 -7.95
CA GLY A 57 -1.38 -9.19 -9.33
C GLY A 57 -2.36 -9.79 -10.34
N TYR A 58 -2.00 -9.63 -11.61
CA TYR A 58 -2.85 -9.96 -12.76
C TYR A 58 -3.31 -11.42 -12.82
N THR A 59 -2.52 -12.35 -12.28
CA THR A 59 -2.80 -13.80 -12.28
C THR A 59 -3.50 -14.29 -11.00
N ILE A 60 -3.67 -13.42 -10.00
CA ILE A 60 -4.27 -13.79 -8.71
C ILE A 60 -5.79 -13.68 -8.79
N ASN A 61 -6.51 -14.75 -8.51
CA ASN A 61 -7.96 -14.84 -8.68
C ASN A 61 -8.75 -14.98 -7.38
N ASP A 62 -8.07 -15.08 -6.22
CA ASP A 62 -8.73 -15.15 -4.92
C ASP A 62 -7.89 -14.48 -3.81
N TYR A 63 -8.57 -14.08 -2.75
CA TYR A 63 -7.98 -13.34 -1.63
C TYR A 63 -7.35 -14.24 -0.55
N SER A 64 -7.37 -15.58 -0.68
CA SER A 64 -7.06 -16.49 0.43
C SER A 64 -5.64 -16.31 0.94
N ALA A 65 -4.67 -16.15 0.05
CA ALA A 65 -3.26 -15.98 0.42
C ALA A 65 -3.04 -14.65 1.17
N VAL A 66 -3.55 -13.54 0.66
CA VAL A 66 -3.42 -12.22 1.31
C VAL A 66 -4.23 -12.12 2.60
N MET A 67 -5.41 -12.75 2.66
CA MET A 67 -6.20 -12.87 3.88
C MET A 67 -5.46 -13.65 4.97
N LYS A 68 -4.84 -14.78 4.60
CA LYS A 68 -4.04 -15.57 5.54
C LYS A 68 -2.90 -14.72 6.10
N LEU A 69 -2.15 -14.02 5.23
CA LEU A 69 -1.05 -13.17 5.65
C LEU A 69 -1.50 -12.00 6.54
N ALA A 70 -2.60 -11.33 6.17
CA ALA A 70 -3.19 -10.29 7.00
C ALA A 70 -3.61 -10.80 8.39
N ASN A 71 -4.13 -12.03 8.47
CA ASN A 71 -4.47 -12.66 9.74
C ASN A 71 -3.22 -13.05 10.56
N ASP A 72 -2.14 -13.47 9.90
CA ASP A 72 -0.87 -13.78 10.56
C ASP A 72 -0.25 -12.49 11.12
N ILE A 73 -0.25 -11.38 10.37
CA ILE A 73 0.19 -10.05 10.82
C ILE A 73 -0.61 -9.57 12.05
N LYS A 74 -1.93 -9.82 12.07
CA LYS A 74 -2.76 -9.46 13.24
C LYS A 74 -2.37 -10.19 14.53
N LYS A 75 -1.68 -11.33 14.41
CA LYS A 75 -1.21 -12.15 15.54
C LYS A 75 0.27 -11.90 15.87
N ASP A 76 0.97 -11.10 15.07
CA ASP A 76 2.38 -10.81 15.27
C ASP A 76 2.60 -10.10 16.63
N PRO A 77 3.59 -10.53 17.45
CA PRO A 77 3.78 -10.02 18.81
C PRO A 77 4.19 -8.54 18.89
N VAL A 78 4.62 -7.94 17.78
CA VAL A 78 5.02 -6.54 17.66
C VAL A 78 3.92 -5.75 16.95
N LEU A 79 3.55 -6.15 15.73
CA LEU A 79 2.61 -5.40 14.91
C LEU A 79 1.21 -5.34 15.55
N SER A 80 0.76 -6.41 16.22
CA SER A 80 -0.52 -6.42 16.94
C SER A 80 -0.67 -5.34 18.01
N LYS A 81 0.43 -4.76 18.48
CA LYS A 81 0.43 -3.68 19.48
C LYS A 81 0.26 -2.29 18.85
N THR A 82 0.42 -2.15 17.55
CA THR A 82 0.28 -0.88 16.83
C THR A 82 -1.18 -0.49 16.63
N ASP A 83 -1.46 0.80 16.53
CA ASP A 83 -2.81 1.30 16.26
C ASP A 83 -3.29 0.93 14.86
N ALA A 84 -2.40 0.82 13.88
CA ALA A 84 -2.72 0.27 12.57
C ALA A 84 -3.40 -1.10 12.67
N VAL A 85 -2.83 -2.04 13.42
CA VAL A 85 -3.39 -3.39 13.54
C VAL A 85 -4.68 -3.40 14.37
N LYS A 86 -4.70 -2.70 15.52
CA LYS A 86 -5.89 -2.61 16.38
C LYS A 86 -7.11 -2.04 15.64
N ASN A 87 -6.87 -1.07 14.76
CA ASN A 87 -7.92 -0.40 13.99
C ASN A 87 -8.18 -1.04 12.61
N ASN A 88 -7.59 -2.21 12.32
CA ASN A 88 -7.69 -2.89 11.02
C ASN A 88 -7.28 -2.02 9.81
N ARG A 89 -6.27 -1.17 9.99
CA ARG A 89 -5.69 -0.29 8.97
C ARG A 89 -4.39 -0.87 8.41
N ILE A 90 -4.49 -2.11 7.92
CA ILE A 90 -3.41 -2.84 7.26
C ILE A 90 -3.83 -3.05 5.81
N TYR A 91 -2.99 -2.62 4.89
CA TYR A 91 -3.26 -2.65 3.45
C TYR A 91 -2.13 -3.31 2.69
N PHE A 92 -2.47 -3.86 1.53
CA PHE A 92 -1.58 -4.61 0.66
C PHE A 92 -1.78 -4.09 -0.76
N THR A 93 -0.71 -3.91 -1.52
CA THR A 93 -0.76 -3.40 -2.91
C THR A 93 0.34 -3.99 -3.79
N ASN A 94 0.05 -4.16 -5.08
CA ASN A 94 1.04 -4.40 -6.14
C ASN A 94 0.88 -3.39 -7.29
N ILE A 95 0.51 -2.15 -6.97
CA ILE A 95 0.29 -1.08 -7.97
C ILE A 95 1.57 -0.25 -8.21
N SER A 96 2.52 -0.23 -7.28
CA SER A 96 3.66 0.70 -7.28
C SER A 96 4.55 0.64 -8.53
N ASN A 97 4.55 -0.51 -9.23
CA ASN A 97 5.33 -0.71 -10.45
C ASN A 97 4.53 -0.50 -11.75
N LEU A 98 3.22 -0.24 -11.65
CA LEU A 98 2.34 -0.07 -12.80
C LEU A 98 1.96 1.37 -13.04
N PHE A 99 1.35 2.02 -12.04
CA PHE A 99 0.78 3.35 -12.19
C PHE A 99 0.74 4.08 -10.85
N ARG A 100 1.88 4.65 -10.46
CA ARG A 100 2.09 5.32 -9.16
C ARG A 100 1.08 6.42 -8.83
N PHE A 101 0.47 7.04 -9.84
CA PHE A 101 -0.59 8.04 -9.60
C PHE A 101 -1.88 7.39 -9.05
N SER A 102 -2.29 6.23 -9.58
CA SER A 102 -3.44 5.50 -9.01
C SER A 102 -3.18 5.05 -7.58
N GLU A 103 -1.94 4.68 -7.26
CA GLU A 103 -1.55 4.27 -5.91
C GLU A 103 -1.77 5.38 -4.88
N ALA A 104 -1.47 6.64 -5.21
CA ALA A 104 -1.75 7.77 -4.34
C ALA A 104 -3.25 7.91 -4.03
N VAL A 105 -4.12 7.56 -4.97
CA VAL A 105 -5.59 7.63 -4.80
C VAL A 105 -6.07 6.54 -3.83
N TYR A 106 -5.53 5.31 -3.94
CA TYR A 106 -5.78 4.26 -2.94
C TYR A 106 -5.31 4.70 -1.55
N PHE A 107 -4.09 5.23 -1.45
CA PHE A 107 -3.53 5.65 -0.15
C PHE A 107 -4.35 6.78 0.46
N ALA A 108 -4.78 7.77 -0.32
CA ALA A 108 -5.62 8.86 0.16
C ALA A 108 -6.95 8.33 0.73
N LYS A 109 -7.56 7.36 0.04
CA LYS A 109 -8.79 6.70 0.51
C LYS A 109 -8.57 5.89 1.78
N TRP A 110 -7.46 5.16 1.90
CA TRP A 110 -7.11 4.40 3.12
C TRP A 110 -6.75 5.29 4.31
N PHE A 111 -6.10 6.43 4.05
CA PHE A 111 -5.72 7.40 5.07
C PHE A 111 -6.95 8.16 5.58
N TYR A 112 -7.90 8.49 4.69
CA TYR A 112 -9.05 9.33 4.98
C TYR A 112 -10.35 8.80 4.37
N PRO A 113 -10.85 7.62 4.78
CA PRO A 113 -11.98 6.95 4.14
C PRO A 113 -13.26 7.80 4.10
N ASP A 114 -13.52 8.59 5.15
CA ASP A 114 -14.71 9.44 5.22
C ASP A 114 -14.65 10.64 4.24
N ARG A 115 -13.44 11.15 3.98
CA ARG A 115 -13.23 12.29 3.06
C ARG A 115 -13.25 11.87 1.60
N PHE A 116 -12.84 10.64 1.31
CA PHE A 116 -12.75 10.07 -0.03
C PHE A 116 -13.79 8.95 -0.26
N LYS A 117 -14.94 9.02 0.41
CA LYS A 117 -16.00 8.02 0.32
C LYS A 117 -16.59 7.88 -1.09
N ASP A 118 -16.57 8.97 -1.85
CA ASP A 118 -17.09 9.12 -3.22
C ASP A 118 -16.04 8.80 -4.30
N VAL A 119 -14.77 8.67 -3.94
CA VAL A 119 -13.70 8.31 -4.86
C VAL A 119 -13.63 6.80 -5.03
N ASN A 120 -13.54 6.33 -6.28
CA ASN A 120 -13.38 4.92 -6.63
C ASN A 120 -12.01 4.67 -7.29
N PRO A 121 -10.98 4.28 -6.52
CA PRO A 121 -9.65 3.99 -7.05
C PRO A 121 -9.64 2.82 -8.05
N ASP A 122 -10.51 1.82 -7.88
CA ASP A 122 -10.61 0.67 -8.79
C ASP A 122 -11.09 1.10 -10.17
N GLN A 123 -11.99 2.09 -10.26
CA GLN A 123 -12.42 2.63 -11.54
C GLN A 123 -11.26 3.32 -12.29
N LEU A 124 -10.40 4.04 -11.56
CA LEU A 124 -9.20 4.65 -12.14
C LEU A 124 -8.21 3.58 -12.65
N LEU A 125 -7.98 2.54 -11.85
CA LEU A 125 -7.10 1.44 -12.23
C LEU A 125 -7.68 0.67 -13.43
N LYS A 126 -8.99 0.43 -13.44
CA LYS A 126 -9.69 -0.18 -14.57
C LYS A 126 -9.56 0.65 -15.84
N GLU A 127 -9.75 1.97 -15.74
CA GLU A 127 -9.53 2.86 -16.87
C GLU A 127 -8.10 2.72 -17.39
N TYR A 128 -7.09 2.75 -16.50
CA TYR A 128 -5.69 2.55 -16.86
C TYR A 128 -5.46 1.27 -17.71
N PHE A 129 -5.93 0.12 -17.23
CA PHE A 129 -5.79 -1.14 -17.97
C PHE A 129 -6.56 -1.14 -19.31
N GLU A 130 -7.85 -0.81 -19.28
CA GLU A 130 -8.72 -1.06 -20.42
C GLU A 130 -8.61 0.02 -21.50
N LYS A 131 -8.50 1.30 -21.11
CA LYS A 131 -8.45 2.43 -22.04
C LYS A 131 -7.04 2.78 -22.48
N TRP A 132 -6.08 2.75 -21.56
CA TRP A 132 -4.71 3.20 -21.85
C TRP A 132 -3.81 2.05 -22.32
N LEU A 133 -3.92 0.88 -21.69
CA LEU A 133 -3.15 -0.31 -22.09
C LEU A 133 -3.87 -1.20 -23.12
N GLY A 134 -5.19 -1.07 -23.26
CA GLY A 134 -5.98 -1.87 -24.20
C GLY A 134 -6.12 -3.34 -23.79
N ILE A 135 -5.93 -3.66 -22.51
CA ILE A 135 -6.05 -5.02 -21.97
C ILE A 135 -7.11 -5.05 -20.87
N PRO A 136 -7.84 -6.17 -20.70
CA PRO A 136 -8.84 -6.28 -19.65
C PRO A 136 -8.19 -6.15 -18.28
N MET A 137 -8.79 -5.37 -17.38
CA MET A 137 -8.38 -5.39 -15.98
C MET A 137 -8.72 -6.77 -15.40
N LYS A 138 -7.71 -7.47 -14.90
CA LYS A 138 -7.84 -8.79 -14.27
C LYS A 138 -6.98 -8.86 -13.02
N GLY A 139 -7.32 -9.85 -12.20
CA GLY A 139 -6.59 -10.17 -10.99
C GLY A 139 -6.91 -9.25 -9.82
N ILE A 140 -6.15 -9.41 -8.74
CA ILE A 140 -6.34 -8.70 -7.48
C ILE A 140 -5.14 -7.79 -7.26
N TRP A 141 -5.36 -6.48 -7.14
CA TRP A 141 -4.27 -5.49 -7.07
C TRP A 141 -4.02 -4.93 -5.68
N VAL A 142 -5.06 -4.93 -4.84
CA VAL A 142 -5.02 -4.42 -3.47
C VAL A 142 -5.79 -5.33 -2.53
N TYR A 143 -5.51 -5.22 -1.23
CA TYR A 143 -6.35 -5.79 -0.18
C TYR A 143 -6.24 -4.95 1.10
N PRO A 144 -7.34 -4.69 1.82
CA PRO A 144 -8.72 -4.88 1.37
C PRO A 144 -9.08 -3.92 0.20
N GLU A 145 -10.13 -4.24 -0.57
CA GLU A 145 -10.64 -3.44 -1.71
C GLU A 145 -11.23 -2.06 -1.32
N LYS A 146 -11.08 -1.61 -0.06
CA LYS A 146 -11.85 -0.49 0.50
C LYS A 146 -11.51 0.87 -0.09
#